data_AF-A0A2V8GSQ9-F1
#
_entry.id   AF-A0A2V8GSQ9-F1
#
_cell.length_a   1.000
_cell.length_b   1.000
_cell.length_c   1.000
_cell.angle_alpha   90.00
_cell.angle_beta   90.00
_cell.angle_gamma   90.00
#
_symmetry.space_group_name_H-M   'P 1'
#
loop_
_entity.id
_entity.type
_entity.pdbx_description
1 polymer ?
#
loop_
_entity_poly.entity_id
_entity_poly.type
_entity_poly.pdbx_seq_one_letter_code
_entity_poly.pdbx_strand_id
1 'polypeptide(L)'
;MLMYLDERERDLLLDRVGRLSSAGSRIALDHRPGFISPPPISSTDDASGDRAAARFAALAAAASSDPSLIDPEAWLGRHGWRAKVEEPAAIFVGHGRPVPAQLQPTAAGAAHSWMATAERTADDKYWREADSRPPMLRASPPR
;
A
#
# COMPACT_ATOMS: atom_id res chain seq x y z
N MET A 1 -3.73 -2.41 5.25
CA MET A 1 -2.56 -1.87 6.01
C MET A 1 -2.21 -0.43 5.63
N LEU A 2 -2.32 -0.06 4.35
CA LEU A 2 -1.84 1.22 3.81
C LEU A 2 -2.54 2.46 4.38
N MET A 3 -3.76 2.33 4.93
CA MET A 3 -4.51 3.44 5.54
C MET A 3 -3.88 4.07 6.78
N TYR A 4 -2.80 3.49 7.33
CA TYR A 4 -2.09 4.02 8.50
C TYR A 4 -0.83 4.82 8.13
N LEU A 5 -0.53 4.87 6.84
CA LEU A 5 0.67 5.49 6.29
C LEU A 5 0.25 6.73 5.51
N ASP A 6 1.04 7.79 5.62
CA ASP A 6 0.94 8.90 4.68
C ASP A 6 1.53 8.51 3.31
N GLU A 7 1.34 9.35 2.29
CA GLU A 7 1.77 9.03 0.92
C GLU A 7 3.27 8.74 0.83
N ARG A 8 4.08 9.53 1.53
CA ARG A 8 5.54 9.35 1.54
C ARG A 8 5.93 8.03 2.19
N GLU A 9 5.27 7.67 3.28
CA GLU A 9 5.49 6.39 3.97
C GLU A 9 5.06 5.19 3.10
N ARG A 10 3.97 5.32 2.34
CA ARG A 10 3.53 4.30 1.35
C ARG A 10 4.56 4.14 0.23
N ASP A 11 5.09 5.24 -0.30
CA ASP A 11 6.15 5.21 -1.33
C ASP A 11 7.41 4.53 -0.80
N LEU A 12 7.86 4.91 0.41
CA LEU A 12 9.04 4.30 1.05
C LEU A 12 8.86 2.81 1.32
N LEU A 13 7.66 2.39 1.70
CA LEU A 13 7.32 0.99 1.89
C LEU A 13 7.47 0.22 0.57
N LEU A 14 6.84 0.69 -0.51
CA LEU A 14 6.90 -0.02 -1.80
C LEU A 14 8.30 -0.02 -2.41
N ASP A 15 9.10 1.03 -2.20
CA ASP A 15 10.49 1.03 -2.64
C ASP A 15 11.35 0.03 -1.84
N ARG A 16 11.12 -0.12 -0.54
CA ARG A 16 11.84 -1.11 0.30
C ARG A 16 11.44 -2.54 -0.08
N VAL A 17 10.15 -2.82 -0.17
CA VAL A 17 9.65 -4.12 -0.63
C VAL A 17 10.15 -4.40 -2.05
N GLY A 18 10.18 -3.35 -2.89
CA GLY A 18 10.68 -3.42 -4.24
C GLY A 18 12.14 -3.87 -4.32
N ARG A 19 13.04 -3.27 -3.53
CA ARG A 19 14.45 -3.68 -3.50
C ARG A 19 14.68 -5.13 -3.04
N LEU A 20 13.73 -5.71 -2.31
CA LEU A 20 13.81 -7.09 -1.83
C LEU A 20 13.08 -8.10 -2.74
N SER A 21 12.41 -7.62 -3.79
CA SER A 21 11.58 -8.45 -4.67
C SER A 21 12.25 -8.64 -6.03
N SER A 22 12.51 -9.89 -6.41
CA SER A 22 12.93 -10.25 -7.77
C SER A 22 11.75 -10.13 -8.76
N ALA A 23 12.05 -10.11 -10.06
CA ALA A 23 11.02 -10.19 -11.10
C ALA A 23 10.09 -11.41 -10.86
N GLY A 24 8.79 -11.23 -11.10
CA GLY A 24 7.76 -12.25 -10.87
C GLY A 24 7.29 -12.39 -9.41
N SER A 25 7.93 -11.71 -8.45
CA SER A 25 7.43 -11.63 -7.06
C SER A 25 6.02 -11.04 -7.03
N ARG A 26 5.21 -11.45 -6.06
CA ARG A 26 3.81 -11.01 -5.96
C ARG A 26 3.49 -10.39 -4.61
N ILE A 27 2.65 -9.36 -4.62
CA ILE A 27 2.10 -8.73 -3.42
C ILE A 27 0.59 -8.60 -3.54
N ALA A 28 -0.08 -8.64 -2.40
CA ALA A 28 -1.49 -8.29 -2.28
C ALA A 28 -1.63 -7.13 -1.30
N LEU A 29 -2.45 -6.15 -1.65
CA LEU A 29 -2.57 -4.89 -0.92
C LEU A 29 -4.04 -4.50 -0.79
N ASP A 30 -4.36 -3.85 0.32
CA ASP A 30 -5.62 -3.18 0.56
C ASP A 30 -5.37 -1.72 0.96
N HIS A 31 -6.21 -0.82 0.45
CA HIS A 31 -6.21 0.56 0.86
C HIS A 31 -7.62 1.16 0.85
N ARG A 32 -7.79 2.22 1.63
CA ARG A 32 -9.05 2.94 1.80
C ARG A 32 -8.82 4.37 2.27
N PRO A 33 -9.70 5.30 1.87
CA PRO A 33 -9.69 6.66 2.39
C PRO A 33 -10.15 6.65 3.86
N GLY A 34 -9.19 6.90 4.75
CA GLY A 34 -9.46 7.11 6.17
C GLY A 34 -9.63 5.85 7.02
N PHE A 35 -9.95 6.12 8.28
CA PHE A 35 -10.03 5.11 9.33
C PHE A 35 -11.36 5.25 10.07
N ILE A 36 -12.02 4.12 10.34
CA ILE A 36 -12.98 4.09 11.44
C ILE A 36 -12.13 3.95 12.68
N SER A 37 -11.82 5.07 13.33
CA SER A 37 -11.28 4.99 14.68
C SER A 37 -12.29 4.21 15.51
N PRO A 38 -11.90 3.14 16.23
CA PRO A 38 -12.69 2.71 17.36
C PRO A 38 -12.97 3.96 18.22
N PRO A 39 -14.14 4.07 18.86
CA PRO A 39 -14.40 5.16 19.78
C PRO A 39 -13.20 5.29 20.71
N PRO A 40 -12.66 6.51 20.91
CA PRO A 40 -11.45 6.69 21.70
C PRO A 40 -11.63 5.94 23.01
N ILE A 41 -10.66 5.08 23.36
CA ILE A 41 -10.60 4.48 24.68
C ILE A 41 -10.24 5.65 25.59
N SER A 42 -11.26 6.37 26.04
CA SER A 42 -11.12 7.60 26.81
C SER A 42 -10.65 7.24 28.21
N SER A 43 -9.32 7.16 28.36
CA SER A 43 -8.70 7.58 29.60
C SER A 43 -8.48 9.07 29.45
N THR A 44 -9.03 9.86 30.37
CA THR A 44 -9.06 11.33 30.33
C THR A 44 -7.69 12.01 30.28
N ASP A 45 -6.59 11.25 30.40
CA ASP A 45 -5.20 11.73 30.39
C ASP A 45 -4.31 11.03 29.34
N ASP A 46 -4.90 10.29 28.38
CA ASP A 46 -4.08 9.58 27.38
C ASP A 46 -3.69 10.48 26.20
N ALA A 47 -2.65 11.28 26.40
CA ALA A 47 -2.04 12.10 25.35
C ALA A 47 -1.55 11.27 24.14
N SER A 48 -1.39 9.95 24.26
CA SER A 48 -1.06 9.07 23.13
C SER A 48 -2.29 8.81 22.24
N GLY A 49 -3.48 8.68 22.84
CA GLY A 49 -4.76 8.56 22.14
C GLY A 49 -5.08 9.80 21.30
N ASP A 50 -4.89 10.99 21.86
CA ASP A 50 -5.12 12.26 21.14
C ASP A 50 -4.21 12.42 19.92
N ARG A 51 -2.93 12.04 20.06
CA ARG A 51 -1.99 12.07 18.94
C ARG A 51 -2.36 11.08 17.84
N ALA A 52 -2.79 9.88 18.21
CA ALA A 52 -3.24 8.88 17.23
C ALA A 52 -4.49 9.35 16.48
N ALA A 53 -5.48 9.91 17.20
CA ALA A 53 -6.68 10.46 16.60
C ALA A 53 -6.38 11.62 15.64
N ALA A 54 -5.52 12.57 16.04
CA ALA A 54 -5.09 13.67 15.20
C ALA A 54 -4.37 13.19 13.93
N ARG A 55 -3.50 12.17 14.05
CA ARG A 55 -2.82 11.56 12.89
C ARG A 55 -3.82 10.92 11.93
N PHE A 56 -4.79 10.15 12.43
CA PHE A 56 -5.79 9.53 11.56
C PHE A 56 -6.70 10.55 10.87
N ALA A 57 -7.06 11.63 11.56
CA ALA A 57 -7.81 12.73 10.96
C ALA A 57 -7.00 13.40 9.82
N ALA A 58 -5.70 13.62 10.02
CA ALA A 58 -4.83 14.17 8.98
C ALA A 58 -4.70 13.24 7.76
N LEU A 59 -4.52 11.94 7.98
CA LEU A 59 -4.49 10.94 6.90
C LEU A 59 -5.82 10.88 6.13
N ALA A 60 -6.95 10.92 6.83
CA ALA A 60 -8.27 10.94 6.20
C ALA A 60 -8.50 12.22 5.38
N ALA A 61 -8.01 13.37 5.85
CA ALA A 61 -8.11 14.64 5.13
C ALA A 61 -7.26 14.67 3.85
N ALA A 62 -6.08 14.04 3.86
CA ALA A 62 -5.20 13.97 2.69
C ALA A 62 -5.66 12.96 1.62
N ALA A 63 -6.44 11.96 2.02
CA ALA A 63 -6.82 10.80 1.21
C ALA A 63 -7.40 11.15 -0.17
N SER A 64 -8.17 12.23 -0.30
CA SER A 64 -8.78 12.66 -1.58
C SER A 64 -7.76 13.20 -2.58
N SER A 65 -6.55 13.54 -2.13
CA SER A 65 -5.47 14.08 -2.95
C SER A 65 -4.30 13.10 -3.14
N ASP A 66 -4.34 11.94 -2.47
CA ASP A 66 -3.25 10.97 -2.49
C ASP A 66 -3.23 10.17 -3.79
N PRO A 67 -2.11 10.17 -4.55
CA PRO A 67 -1.98 9.39 -5.78
C PRO A 67 -2.26 7.90 -5.58
N SER A 68 -1.81 7.31 -4.48
CA SER A 68 -2.08 5.91 -4.13
C SER A 68 -3.56 5.57 -3.94
N LEU A 69 -4.45 6.56 -3.79
CA LEU A 69 -5.90 6.39 -3.70
C LEU A 69 -6.65 6.83 -4.96
N ILE A 70 -6.14 7.84 -5.67
CA ILE A 70 -6.75 8.37 -6.90
C ILE A 70 -6.52 7.41 -8.07
N ASP A 71 -5.28 6.94 -8.26
CA ASP A 71 -4.90 6.05 -9.35
C ASP A 71 -3.90 5.00 -8.84
N PRO A 72 -4.39 3.96 -8.14
CA PRO A 72 -3.54 2.93 -7.55
C PRO A 72 -2.76 2.11 -8.59
N GLU A 73 -3.29 1.93 -9.80
CA GLU A 73 -2.58 1.22 -10.87
C GLU A 73 -1.37 2.01 -11.35
N ALA A 74 -1.54 3.32 -11.63
CA ALA A 74 -0.42 4.18 -11.99
C ALA A 74 0.58 4.30 -10.83
N TRP A 75 0.10 4.46 -9.59
CA TRP A 75 0.95 4.52 -8.41
C TRP A 75 1.83 3.26 -8.27
N LEU A 76 1.24 2.06 -8.34
CA LEU A 76 1.96 0.78 -8.31
C LEU A 76 2.94 0.64 -9.49
N GLY A 77 2.52 1.08 -10.68
CA GLY A 77 3.35 1.11 -11.90
C GLY A 77 4.66 1.88 -11.71
N ARG A 78 4.61 3.06 -11.08
CA ARG A 78 5.83 3.86 -10.77
C ARG A 78 6.81 3.13 -9.85
N HIS A 79 6.31 2.24 -9.00
CA HIS A 79 7.14 1.38 -8.13
C HIS A 79 7.62 0.08 -8.80
N GLY A 80 7.34 -0.10 -10.11
CA GLY A 80 7.77 -1.26 -10.88
C GLY A 80 6.84 -2.47 -10.73
N TRP A 81 5.59 -2.26 -10.33
CA TRP A 81 4.61 -3.33 -10.17
C TRP A 81 3.54 -3.23 -11.26
N ARG A 82 3.21 -4.37 -11.88
CA ARG A 82 2.04 -4.50 -12.74
C ARG A 82 0.89 -5.01 -11.87
N ALA A 83 -0.14 -4.19 -11.68
CA ALA A 83 -1.23 -4.48 -10.76
C ALA A 83 -2.53 -4.79 -11.50
N LYS A 84 -3.36 -5.61 -10.87
CA LYS A 84 -4.81 -5.67 -11.11
C LYS A 84 -5.47 -5.08 -9.88
N VAL A 85 -6.15 -3.95 -10.04
CA VAL A 85 -6.90 -3.30 -8.97
C VAL A 85 -8.38 -3.64 -9.09
N GLU A 86 -9.01 -3.94 -7.96
CA GLU A 86 -10.41 -4.32 -7.85
C GLU A 86 -11.09 -3.50 -6.76
N GLU A 87 -12.34 -3.14 -7.00
CA GLU A 87 -13.16 -2.48 -5.99
C GLU A 87 -13.71 -3.53 -5.01
N PRO A 88 -13.52 -3.36 -3.68
CA PRO A 88 -13.93 -4.36 -2.70
C PRO A 88 -15.41 -4.71 -2.82
N ALA A 89 -16.29 -3.74 -3.07
CA ALA A 89 -17.73 -4.01 -3.25
C ALA A 89 -18.00 -5.00 -4.39
N ALA A 90 -17.27 -4.89 -5.51
CA ALA A 90 -17.41 -5.81 -6.64
C ALA A 90 -17.01 -7.24 -6.26
N ILE A 91 -15.99 -7.41 -5.40
CA ILE A 91 -15.58 -8.72 -4.87
C ILE A 91 -16.71 -9.34 -4.05
N PHE A 92 -17.34 -8.57 -3.15
CA PHE A 92 -18.47 -9.07 -2.35
C PHE A 92 -19.66 -9.47 -3.23
N VAL A 93 -20.04 -8.62 -4.20
CA VAL A 93 -21.12 -8.91 -5.17
C VAL A 93 -20.81 -10.16 -5.98
N GLY A 94 -19.59 -10.30 -6.51
CA GLY A 94 -19.17 -11.46 -7.31
C GLY A 94 -19.24 -12.79 -6.55
N HIS A 95 -19.12 -12.76 -5.22
CA HIS A 95 -19.27 -13.93 -4.36
C HIS A 95 -20.69 -14.10 -3.77
N GLY A 96 -21.67 -13.32 -4.23
CA GLY A 96 -23.04 -13.37 -3.71
C GLY A 96 -23.14 -12.99 -2.23
N ARG A 97 -22.23 -12.14 -1.75
CA ARG A 97 -22.19 -11.67 -0.36
C ARG A 97 -22.79 -10.26 -0.24
N PRO A 98 -23.48 -9.94 0.86
CA PRO A 98 -23.88 -8.57 1.15
C PRO A 98 -22.66 -7.65 1.21
N VAL A 99 -22.73 -6.48 0.56
CA VAL A 99 -21.68 -5.47 0.59
C VAL A 99 -21.76 -4.71 1.92
N PRO A 100 -20.69 -4.69 2.74
CA PRO A 100 -20.64 -3.91 3.97
C PRO A 100 -20.90 -2.42 3.69
N ALA A 101 -21.65 -1.75 4.58
CA ALA A 101 -22.01 -0.34 4.42
C ALA A 101 -20.80 0.58 4.17
N GLN A 102 -19.65 0.23 4.77
CA GLN A 102 -18.39 0.97 4.66
C GLN A 102 -17.71 0.84 3.29
N LEU A 103 -18.10 -0.15 2.50
CA LEU A 103 -17.56 -0.42 1.17
C LEU A 103 -18.55 0.00 0.07
N GLN A 104 -19.70 0.58 0.43
CA GLN A 104 -20.65 1.06 -0.56
C GLN A 104 -20.01 2.19 -1.38
N PRO A 105 -20.23 2.22 -2.70
CA PRO A 105 -19.65 3.24 -3.57
C PRO A 105 -19.99 4.65 -3.08
N THR A 106 -19.00 5.53 -3.11
CA THR A 106 -19.21 6.98 -2.92
C THR A 106 -19.36 7.66 -4.28
N ALA A 107 -19.69 8.96 -4.31
CA ALA A 107 -19.87 9.69 -5.55
C ALA A 107 -18.67 9.55 -6.49
N ALA A 108 -18.93 9.53 -7.80
CA ALA A 108 -17.90 9.38 -8.82
C ALA A 108 -16.78 10.43 -8.67
N GLY A 109 -15.52 9.97 -8.64
CA GLY A 109 -14.33 10.82 -8.49
C GLY A 109 -13.82 11.03 -7.06
N ALA A 110 -14.48 10.45 -6.05
CA ALA A 110 -13.93 10.40 -4.70
C ALA A 110 -12.84 9.31 -4.58
N ALA A 111 -11.85 9.54 -3.71
CA ALA A 111 -10.95 8.47 -3.28
C ALA A 111 -11.78 7.28 -2.79
N HIS A 112 -11.49 6.09 -3.29
CA HIS A 112 -12.28 4.89 -3.03
C HIS A 112 -11.40 3.80 -2.43
N SER A 113 -12.03 2.89 -1.70
CA SER A 113 -11.33 1.71 -1.20
C SER A 113 -11.00 0.80 -2.38
N TRP A 114 -9.81 0.21 -2.36
CA TRP A 114 -9.36 -0.70 -3.39
C TRP A 114 -8.59 -1.87 -2.79
N MET A 115 -8.60 -2.98 -3.53
CA MET A 115 -7.73 -4.14 -3.30
C MET A 115 -6.93 -4.40 -4.56
N ALA A 116 -5.68 -4.82 -4.41
CA ALA A 116 -4.83 -5.10 -5.55
C ALA A 116 -4.07 -6.41 -5.36
N THR A 117 -3.87 -7.11 -6.48
CA THR A 117 -2.76 -8.05 -6.62
C THR A 117 -1.79 -7.47 -7.62
N ALA A 118 -0.49 -7.57 -7.33
CA ALA A 118 0.52 -7.00 -8.22
C ALA A 118 1.72 -7.93 -8.35
N GLU A 119 2.30 -7.93 -9.55
CA GLU A 119 3.48 -8.70 -9.90
C GLU A 119 4.64 -7.75 -10.17
N ARG A 120 5.81 -8.07 -9.62
CA ARG A 120 7.02 -7.30 -9.84
C ARG A 120 7.45 -7.47 -11.30
N THR A 121 7.45 -6.38 -12.03
CA THR A 121 7.99 -6.33 -13.39
C THR A 121 9.50 -6.56 -13.37
N ALA A 122 10.03 -7.04 -14.48
CA ALA A 122 11.48 -7.20 -14.67
C ALA A 122 12.21 -5.84 -14.81
N ASP A 123 11.52 -4.71 -14.60
CA ASP A 123 12.12 -3.42 -14.84
C ASP A 123 13.30 -3.15 -13.90
N ASP A 124 14.38 -2.81 -14.60
CA ASP A 124 15.79 -2.98 -14.28
C ASP A 124 16.31 -1.97 -13.25
N LYS A 125 15.45 -1.09 -12.73
CA LYS A 125 15.88 0.09 -11.95
C LYS A 125 16.62 -0.26 -10.66
N TYR A 126 16.42 -1.46 -10.13
CA TYR A 126 17.07 -1.95 -8.90
C TYR A 126 18.11 -3.05 -9.14
N TRP A 127 18.11 -3.72 -10.29
CA TRP A 127 18.99 -4.86 -10.56
C TRP A 127 20.17 -4.53 -11.48
N ARG A 128 20.11 -3.46 -12.29
CA ARG A 128 21.30 -2.96 -13.03
C ARG A 128 22.47 -2.57 -12.13
N GLU A 129 22.18 -2.10 -10.92
CA GLU A 129 23.20 -1.68 -9.95
C GLU A 129 23.85 -2.87 -9.21
N ALA A 130 23.10 -3.94 -8.99
CA ALA A 130 23.58 -5.14 -8.31
C ALA A 130 24.47 -6.00 -9.21
N ASP A 131 24.14 -6.11 -10.50
CA ASP A 131 24.93 -6.85 -11.50
C ASP A 131 26.25 -6.14 -11.88
N SER A 132 26.42 -4.88 -11.46
CA SER A 132 27.67 -4.13 -11.67
C SER A 132 28.73 -4.40 -10.59
N ARG A 133 28.43 -5.19 -9.55
CA ARG A 133 29.44 -5.60 -8.56
C ARG A 133 30.13 -6.89 -9.01
N PRO A 134 31.47 -6.91 -9.09
CA PRO A 134 32.19 -8.13 -9.45
C PRO A 134 31.89 -9.24 -8.42
N PRO A 135 31.75 -10.50 -8.86
CA PRO A 135 31.49 -11.60 -7.95
C PRO A 135 32.61 -11.66 -6.91
N MET A 136 32.24 -11.56 -5.62
CA MET A 136 33.21 -11.74 -4.55
C MET A 136 33.75 -13.17 -4.64
N LEU A 137 35.02 -13.29 -5.00
CA LEU A 137 35.78 -14.54 -4.94
C LEU A 137 35.60 -15.14 -3.55
N ARG A 138 34.89 -16.27 -3.46
CA ARG A 138 34.90 -17.11 -2.26
C ARG A 138 36.32 -17.62 -2.08
N ALA A 139 37.04 -17.10 -1.10
CA ALA A 139 38.29 -17.67 -0.65
C ALA A 139 38.03 -19.12 -0.18
N SER A 140 38.74 -20.08 -0.78
CA SER A 140 38.73 -21.47 -0.33
C SER A 140 39.37 -21.57 1.07
N PRO A 141 38.83 -22.41 1.97
CA PRO A 141 39.43 -22.61 3.28
C PRO A 141 40.77 -23.37 3.16
N PRO A 142 41.74 -23.10 4.06
CA PRO A 142 43.03 -23.79 4.07
C PRO A 142 42.86 -25.27 4.42
N ARG A 143 43.72 -26.10 3.80
CA ARG A 143 43.80 -27.56 4.00
C ARG A 143 44.33 -27.93 5.38
#